data_AF-A0A7V1V2J5-F1
#
_entry.id   AF-A0A7V1V2J5-F1
#
_cell.length_a   1.000
_cell.length_b   1.000
_cell.length_c   1.000
_cell.angle_alpha   90.00
_cell.angle_beta   90.00
_cell.angle_gamma   90.00
#
_symmetry.space_group_name_H-M   'P 1'
#
loop_
_entity.id
_entity.type
_entity.pdbx_description
1 polymer ?
#
loop_
_entity_poly.entity_id
_entity_poly.type
_entity_poly.pdbx_seq_one_letter_code
_entity_poly.pdbx_strand_id
1 'polypeptide(L)'
;MAPDVSLLNVRLGSRPFIPPAEKIKKVVALPGVQAARPLVGEPPRAAILEDEDRRRVLVLSTGERDEEPIRVFVLEDVDLESRVPRVTACAQQRQCASDRRPNVGGLGCVAFCVVDAFRP
;
A
#
# COMPACT_ATOMS: atom_id res chain seq x y z
N MET A 1 -7.67 -22.06 0.73
CA MET A 1 -7.95 -21.36 2.00
C MET A 1 -7.76 -19.89 1.73
N ALA A 2 -8.79 -19.06 1.97
CA ALA A 2 -8.67 -17.61 1.77
C ALA A 2 -7.60 -17.05 2.73
N PRO A 3 -6.84 -16.02 2.33
CA PRO A 3 -5.87 -15.38 3.23
C PRO A 3 -6.61 -14.72 4.40
N ASP A 4 -6.07 -14.84 5.62
CA ASP A 4 -6.53 -14.03 6.74
C ASP A 4 -5.96 -12.61 6.59
N VAL A 5 -6.86 -11.65 6.35
CA VAL A 5 -6.51 -10.23 6.15
C VAL A 5 -6.81 -9.37 7.38
N SER A 6 -7.25 -9.97 8.47
CA SER A 6 -7.48 -9.25 9.74
C SER A 6 -6.17 -8.74 10.35
N LEU A 7 -5.06 -9.44 10.08
CA LEU A 7 -3.72 -9.14 10.55
C LEU A 7 -2.71 -9.16 9.39
N LEU A 8 -2.52 -8.01 8.75
CA LEU A 8 -1.51 -7.82 7.71
C LEU A 8 -0.27 -7.11 8.28
N ASN A 9 0.89 -7.71 8.06
CA ASN A 9 2.19 -7.13 8.34
C ASN A 9 2.67 -6.27 7.17
N VAL A 10 3.24 -5.10 7.45
CA VAL A 10 3.73 -4.18 6.41
C VAL A 10 5.25 -4.20 6.39
N ARG A 11 5.83 -4.50 5.22
CA ARG A 11 7.28 -4.38 4.96
C ARG A 11 7.54 -3.31 3.91
N LEU A 12 8.34 -2.32 4.26
CA LEU A 12 8.70 -1.22 3.37
C LEU A 12 10.00 -1.51 2.65
N GLY A 13 10.08 -1.10 1.38
CA GLY A 13 11.29 -1.18 0.55
C GLY A 13 11.58 0.16 -0.12
N SER A 14 12.86 0.51 -0.27
CA SER A 14 13.28 1.77 -0.90
C SER A 14 13.22 1.76 -2.43
N ARG A 15 13.06 0.58 -3.04
CA ARG A 15 12.92 0.42 -4.50
C ARG A 15 11.48 0.07 -4.88
N PRO A 16 11.00 0.51 -6.05
CA PRO A 16 9.75 0.02 -6.61
C PRO A 16 9.78 -1.50 -6.69
N PHE A 17 8.65 -2.13 -6.43
CA PHE A 17 8.51 -3.58 -6.54
C PHE A 17 7.28 -3.92 -7.37
N ILE A 18 7.53 -4.56 -8.50
CA ILE A 18 6.48 -5.11 -9.36
C ILE A 18 6.57 -6.64 -9.24
N PRO A 19 5.52 -7.30 -8.72
CA PRO A 19 5.48 -8.75 -8.66
C PRO A 19 5.55 -9.39 -10.05
N PRO A 20 5.99 -10.66 -10.17
CA PRO A 20 5.91 -11.40 -11.42
C PRO A 20 4.48 -11.45 -11.96
N ALA A 21 4.28 -11.26 -13.26
CA ALA A 21 2.97 -11.09 -13.87
C ALA A 21 2.03 -12.28 -13.60
N GLU A 22 2.56 -13.49 -13.59
CA GLU A 22 1.84 -14.73 -13.31
C GLU A 22 1.33 -14.85 -11.86
N LYS A 23 1.82 -14.00 -10.95
CA LYS A 23 1.36 -13.92 -9.55
C LYS A 23 0.34 -12.81 -9.34
N ILE A 24 0.20 -11.87 -10.28
CA ILE A 24 -0.72 -10.74 -10.16
C ILE A 24 -2.12 -11.22 -10.53
N LYS A 25 -3.02 -11.26 -9.55
CA LYS A 25 -4.45 -11.54 -9.79
C LYS A 25 -5.18 -10.30 -10.29
N LYS A 26 -4.82 -9.13 -9.75
CA LYS A 26 -5.42 -7.85 -10.13
C LYS A 26 -4.50 -6.67 -9.86
N VAL A 27 -4.70 -5.59 -10.60
CA VAL A 27 -4.11 -4.27 -10.30
C VAL A 27 -5.25 -3.33 -9.95
N VAL A 28 -5.17 -2.70 -8.77
CA VAL A 28 -6.17 -1.77 -8.27
C VAL A 28 -5.53 -0.39 -8.15
N ALA A 29 -6.22 0.62 -8.67
CA ALA A 29 -5.83 2.01 -8.54
C ALA A 29 -6.44 2.60 -7.25
N LEU A 30 -5.71 3.51 -6.60
CA LEU A 30 -6.20 4.31 -5.48
C LEU A 30 -6.39 5.77 -5.95
N PRO A 31 -7.54 6.11 -6.57
CA PRO A 31 -7.74 7.43 -7.15
C PRO A 31 -7.68 8.52 -6.05
N GLY A 32 -6.97 9.60 -6.36
CA GLY A 32 -6.80 10.73 -5.44
C GLY A 32 -5.91 10.46 -4.23
N VAL A 33 -5.29 9.28 -4.13
CA VAL A 33 -4.33 8.94 -3.08
C VAL A 33 -2.90 9.17 -3.57
N GLN A 34 -2.16 9.98 -2.83
CA GLN A 34 -0.74 10.24 -3.06
C GLN A 34 0.05 9.97 -1.77
N ALA A 35 1.35 9.77 -1.91
CA ALA A 35 2.27 9.54 -0.80
C ALA A 35 3.27 10.69 -0.69
N ALA A 36 3.26 11.40 0.44
CA ALA A 36 4.26 12.40 0.75
C ALA A 36 5.66 11.79 0.86
N ARG A 37 6.68 12.51 0.39
CA ARG A 37 8.07 12.15 0.68
C ARG A 37 8.46 12.58 2.09
N PRO A 38 9.18 11.73 2.86
CA PRO A 38 9.68 12.13 4.17
C PRO A 38 10.64 13.32 4.02
N LEU A 39 10.81 14.09 5.11
CA LEU A 39 11.75 15.20 5.15
C LEU A 39 13.22 14.76 5.10
N VAL A 40 13.51 13.56 5.62
CA VAL A 40 14.86 13.01 5.76
C VAL A 40 14.86 11.56 5.31
N GLY A 41 15.92 11.13 4.63
CA GLY A 41 16.12 9.76 4.18
C GLY A 41 15.50 9.46 2.81
N GLU A 42 15.73 8.23 2.33
CA GLU A 42 15.15 7.73 1.09
C GLU A 42 13.68 7.37 1.30
N PRO A 43 12.74 7.85 0.45
CA PRO A 43 11.34 7.47 0.56
C PRO A 43 11.17 5.97 0.30
N PRO A 44 10.31 5.26 1.05
CA PRO A 44 9.88 3.94 0.65
C PRO A 44 9.10 4.03 -0.67
N ARG A 45 9.45 3.14 -1.61
CA ARG A 45 8.84 3.04 -2.94
C ARG A 45 8.00 1.77 -3.11
N ALA A 46 8.10 0.84 -2.17
CA ALA A 46 7.24 -0.33 -2.09
C ALA A 46 6.77 -0.58 -0.65
N ALA A 47 5.55 -1.09 -0.52
CA ALA A 47 5.02 -1.67 0.71
C ALA A 47 4.42 -3.04 0.39
N ILE A 48 4.99 -4.09 0.97
CA ILE A 48 4.53 -5.47 0.84
C ILE A 48 3.68 -5.80 2.06
N LEU A 49 2.43 -6.20 1.85
CA LEU A 49 1.51 -6.62 2.89
C LEU A 49 1.48 -8.15 2.92
N GLU A 50 1.88 -8.72 4.04
CA GLU A 50 1.97 -10.16 4.25
C GLU A 50 0.96 -10.61 5.31
N ASP A 51 0.36 -11.77 5.14
CA ASP A 51 -0.43 -12.42 6.20
C ASP A 51 0.48 -13.02 7.30
N GLU A 52 -0.12 -13.69 8.28
CA GLU A 52 0.61 -14.34 9.37
C GLU A 52 1.53 -15.46 8.90
N ASP A 53 1.19 -16.12 7.79
CA ASP A 53 1.99 -17.18 7.16
C ASP A 53 3.12 -16.61 6.27
N ARG A 54 3.33 -15.29 6.28
CA ARG A 54 4.28 -14.56 5.42
C ARG A 54 3.98 -14.70 3.92
N ARG A 55 2.74 -15.03 3.55
CA ARG A 55 2.28 -14.98 2.17
C ARG A 55 2.00 -13.54 1.80
N ARG A 56 2.52 -13.10 0.66
CA ARG A 56 2.32 -11.74 0.16
C ARG A 56 0.91 -11.63 -0.41
N VAL A 57 0.09 -10.77 0.19
CA VAL A 57 -1.31 -10.59 -0.17
C VAL A 57 -1.49 -9.39 -1.11
N LEU A 58 -0.85 -8.26 -0.78
CA LEU A 58 -0.87 -7.03 -1.56
C LEU A 58 0.54 -6.44 -1.68
N VAL A 59 0.79 -5.74 -2.77
CA VAL A 59 1.98 -4.90 -2.93
C VAL A 59 1.54 -3.52 -3.38
N LEU A 60 1.87 -2.49 -2.61
CA LEU A 60 1.80 -1.11 -3.07
C LEU A 60 3.17 -0.76 -3.65
N SER A 61 3.19 -0.15 -4.82
CA SER A 61 4.42 0.41 -5.40
C SER A 61 4.14 1.80 -5.93
N THR A 62 5.04 2.73 -5.61
CA THR A 62 5.20 3.94 -6.40
C THR A 62 6.08 3.64 -7.61
N GLY A 63 6.03 4.49 -8.63
CA GLY A 63 6.97 4.42 -9.74
C GLY A 63 8.38 4.87 -9.36
N GLU A 64 9.24 4.95 -10.37
CA GLU A 64 10.58 5.54 -10.27
C GLU A 64 10.50 7.07 -10.07
N ARG A 65 9.44 7.71 -10.57
CA ARG A 65 9.18 9.12 -10.33
C ARG A 65 8.21 9.30 -9.17
N ASP A 66 8.50 10.30 -8.34
CA ASP A 66 7.79 10.53 -7.08
C ASP A 66 6.32 10.97 -7.27
N GLU A 67 5.97 11.47 -8.45
CA GLU A 67 4.62 11.91 -8.81
C GLU A 67 3.77 10.79 -9.42
N GLU A 68 4.35 9.60 -9.64
CA GLU A 68 3.62 8.48 -10.21
C GLU A 68 2.59 7.94 -9.21
N PRO A 69 1.36 7.64 -9.68
CA PRO A 69 0.30 7.15 -8.81
C PRO A 69 0.69 5.80 -8.19
N ILE A 70 0.23 5.60 -6.95
CA ILE A 70 0.42 4.34 -6.23
C ILE A 70 -0.38 3.24 -6.97
N ARG A 71 0.33 2.18 -7.38
CA ARG A 71 -0.28 0.97 -7.92
C ARG A 71 -0.38 -0.06 -6.82
N VAL A 72 -1.55 -0.71 -6.71
CA VAL A 72 -1.72 -1.83 -5.78
C VAL A 72 -1.87 -3.13 -6.57
N PHE A 73 -0.91 -4.02 -6.41
CA PHE A 73 -0.95 -5.36 -6.98
C PHE A 73 -1.58 -6.30 -5.96
N VAL A 74 -2.67 -6.97 -6.36
CA VAL A 74 -3.36 -7.98 -5.59
C VAL A 74 -2.82 -9.35 -5.98
N LEU A 75 -2.31 -10.09 -4.99
CA LEU A 75 -1.65 -11.39 -5.20
C LEU A 75 -2.49 -12.56 -4.70
N GLU A 76 -3.39 -12.31 -3.74
CA GLU A 76 -4.31 -13.31 -3.18
C GLU A 76 -5.77 -12.89 -3.36
N ASP A 77 -6.72 -13.80 -3.12
CA ASP A 77 -8.16 -13.55 -3.36
C ASP A 77 -8.75 -12.65 -2.28
N VAL A 78 -8.51 -11.34 -2.41
CA VAL A 78 -8.99 -10.30 -1.50
C VAL A 78 -9.70 -9.19 -2.27
N ASP A 79 -10.84 -8.75 -1.75
CA ASP A 79 -11.60 -7.66 -2.35
C ASP A 79 -11.11 -6.30 -1.85
N LEU A 80 -10.08 -5.79 -2.50
CA LEU A 80 -9.55 -4.44 -2.26
C LEU A 80 -10.42 -3.36 -2.92
N GLU A 81 -11.09 -3.64 -4.03
CA GLU A 81 -11.85 -2.64 -4.79
C GLU A 81 -13.03 -2.08 -4.01
N SER A 82 -13.81 -2.94 -3.36
CA SER A 82 -14.92 -2.49 -2.50
C SER A 82 -14.43 -1.65 -1.31
N ARG A 83 -13.15 -1.75 -0.96
CA ARG A 83 -12.52 -1.04 0.15
C ARG A 83 -11.83 0.25 -0.25
N VAL A 84 -11.67 0.53 -1.56
CA VAL A 84 -11.02 1.76 -2.06
C VAL A 84 -11.59 3.04 -1.42
N PRO A 85 -12.92 3.23 -1.28
CA PRO A 85 -13.45 4.44 -0.63
C PRO A 85 -12.95 4.62 0.81
N ARG A 86 -12.86 3.53 1.59
CA ARG A 86 -12.36 3.56 2.98
C ARG A 86 -10.86 3.86 3.02
N VAL A 87 -10.08 3.29 2.11
CA VAL A 87 -8.64 3.58 1.98
C VAL A 87 -8.43 5.06 1.65
N THR A 88 -9.16 5.59 0.67
CA THR A 88 -9.06 7.00 0.26
C THR A 88 -9.45 7.95 1.40
N ALA A 89 -10.55 7.68 2.10
CA ALA A 89 -10.98 8.48 3.25
C ALA A 89 -9.93 8.47 4.38
N CYS A 90 -9.39 7.29 4.72
CA CYS A 90 -8.31 7.17 5.70
C CYS A 90 -7.07 7.97 5.28
N ALA A 91 -6.65 7.86 4.01
CA ALA A 91 -5.44 8.53 3.53
C ALA A 91 -5.58 10.06 3.55
N GLN A 92 -6.77 10.57 3.24
CA GLN A 92 -7.09 12.00 3.34
C GLN A 92 -7.11 12.47 4.79
N GLN A 93 -7.81 11.75 5.69
CA GLN A 93 -7.89 12.10 7.10
C GLN A 93 -6.51 12.13 7.77
N ARG A 94 -5.63 11.18 7.41
CA ARG A 94 -4.26 11.11 7.92
C ARG A 94 -3.28 11.99 7.14
N GLN A 95 -3.77 12.73 6.14
CA GLN A 95 -2.95 13.61 5.31
C GLN A 95 -1.74 12.90 4.69
N CYS A 96 -1.89 11.63 4.26
CA CYS A 96 -0.77 10.83 3.76
C CYS A 96 -0.05 11.46 2.55
N ALA A 97 -0.71 12.37 1.82
CA ALA A 97 -0.16 13.10 0.68
C ALA A 97 0.71 14.31 1.07
N SER A 98 0.54 14.87 2.28
CA SER A 98 1.20 16.11 2.70
C SER A 98 1.97 16.02 4.01
N ASP A 99 1.68 15.05 4.89
CA ASP A 99 2.45 14.87 6.13
C ASP A 99 3.79 14.18 5.83
N ARG A 100 4.86 14.98 5.92
CA ARG A 100 6.24 14.56 5.64
C ARG A 100 7.04 14.21 6.90
N ARG A 101 6.42 14.32 8.08
CA ARG A 101 7.08 14.07 9.38
C ARG A 101 7.40 12.60 9.64
N PRO A 102 6.55 11.62 9.25
CA PRO A 102 6.87 10.22 9.50
C PRO A 102 8.04 9.74 8.62
N ASN A 103 9.03 9.08 9.24
CA ASN A 103 10.16 8.47 8.53
C ASN A 103 9.73 7.30 7.62
N VAL A 104 8.58 6.69 7.90
CA VAL A 104 7.95 5.68 7.03
C VAL A 104 7.35 6.28 5.74
N GLY A 105 7.38 7.61 5.61
CA GLY A 105 6.84 8.36 4.47
C GLY A 105 5.33 8.20 4.28
N GLY A 106 4.80 8.85 3.26
CA GLY A 106 3.40 8.74 2.88
C GLY A 106 3.01 7.34 2.40
N LEU A 107 3.94 6.58 1.82
CA LEU A 107 3.63 5.22 1.37
C LEU A 107 3.34 4.28 2.54
N GLY A 108 4.08 4.41 3.65
CA GLY A 108 3.77 3.69 4.88
C GLY A 108 2.41 4.08 5.47
N CYS A 109 2.05 5.36 5.39
CA CYS A 109 0.72 5.86 5.78
C CYS A 109 -0.40 5.25 4.92
N VAL A 110 -0.22 5.19 3.60
CA VAL A 110 -1.20 4.57 2.69
C VAL A 110 -1.28 3.06 2.93
N ALA A 111 -0.16 2.38 3.11
CA ALA A 111 -0.15 0.95 3.44
C ALA A 111 -0.91 0.66 4.74
N PHE A 112 -0.74 1.51 5.77
CA PHE A 112 -1.56 1.43 6.98
C PHE A 112 -3.05 1.57 6.67
N CYS A 113 -3.46 2.54 5.85
CA CYS A 113 -4.87 2.72 5.49
C CYS A 113 -5.45 1.55 4.70
N VAL A 114 -4.63 0.86 3.90
CA VAL A 114 -5.03 -0.40 3.27
C VAL A 114 -5.29 -1.47 4.34
N VAL A 115 -4.36 -1.67 5.29
CA VAL A 115 -4.56 -2.62 6.39
C VAL A 115 -5.80 -2.27 7.22
N ASP A 116 -6.00 -1.00 7.56
CA ASP A 116 -7.15 -0.53 8.33
C ASP A 116 -8.48 -0.80 7.62
N ALA A 117 -8.50 -0.68 6.29
CA ALA A 117 -9.69 -1.00 5.51
C ALA A 117 -10.03 -2.50 5.55
N PHE A 118 -9.06 -3.38 5.86
CA PHE A 118 -9.27 -4.81 6.07
C PHE A 118 -9.75 -5.18 7.48
N ARG A 119 -9.62 -4.28 8.45
CA ARG A 119 -10.08 -4.51 9.83
C ARG A 119 -11.61 -4.41 9.95
N PRO A 120 -12.22 -5.25 10.82
CA PRO A 120 -13.65 -5.21 11.10
C PRO A 120 -14.13 -3.84 11.61
#